data_AF-A0A061JDD2-F1
#
_entry.id   AF-A0A061JDD2-F1
#
_cell.length_a   1.000
_cell.length_b   1.000
_cell.length_c   1.000
_cell.angle_alpha   90.00
_cell.angle_beta   90.00
_cell.angle_gamma   90.00
#
_symmetry.space_group_name_H-M   'P 1'
#
loop_
_entity.id
_entity.type
_entity.pdbx_description
1 polymer ?
#
loop_
_entity_poly.entity_id
_entity_poly.type
_entity_poly.pdbx_seq_one_letter_code
_entity_poly.pdbx_strand_id
1 'polypeptide(L)'
;MAAFVVQRFRECQNLLESIVANLSAVSNLTSQRIVVEEAARRIYCPSPSYGASDNALRCCTDPLGILLAFPESTVELIVAQHTEDVGTLLRSLSNSQQAWCSKLQQAKEASLPRKPQQQQQEALMMTSASAAGFHIEDKEGHKNISYSSQMMLGMHALLAVLAEMHGWLQELILALRADLVNPPHAVQLSRCLSGSSLHTGSGRCSIEILSLETALEQLPSSVMKEWEACKARHMLDEAQILLAS
;
A
#
# COMPACT_ATOMS: atom_id res chain seq x y z
N MET A 1 -16.84 20.21 -2.63
CA MET A 1 -16.26 19.43 -1.51
C MET A 1 -16.28 17.94 -1.83
N ALA A 2 -17.44 17.28 -1.97
CA ALA A 2 -17.46 15.82 -2.24
C ALA A 2 -16.75 15.40 -3.54
N ALA A 3 -16.91 16.14 -4.64
CA ALA A 3 -16.19 15.85 -5.89
C ALA A 3 -14.66 15.80 -5.70
N PHE A 4 -14.12 16.66 -4.83
CA PHE A 4 -12.69 16.66 -4.51
C PHE A 4 -12.30 15.44 -3.66
N VAL A 5 -13.13 15.06 -2.68
CA VAL A 5 -12.92 13.83 -1.88
C VAL A 5 -12.96 12.58 -2.77
N VAL A 6 -13.94 12.50 -3.68
CA VAL A 6 -14.07 11.42 -4.68
C VAL A 6 -12.85 11.37 -5.59
N GLN A 7 -12.37 12.52 -6.06
CA GLN A 7 -11.16 12.60 -6.87
C GLN A 7 -9.94 12.07 -6.09
N ARG A 8 -9.71 12.52 -4.86
CA ARG A 8 -8.61 12.03 -4.02
C ARG A 8 -8.73 10.53 -3.73
N PHE A 9 -9.95 10.03 -3.54
CA PHE A 9 -10.21 8.60 -3.37
C PHE A 9 -9.76 7.79 -4.60
N ARG A 10 -10.16 8.21 -5.80
CA ARG A 10 -9.74 7.56 -7.05
C ARG A 10 -8.23 7.64 -7.26
N GLU A 11 -7.62 8.77 -6.95
CA GLU A 11 -6.16 8.92 -7.04
C GLU A 11 -5.43 7.98 -6.08
N CYS A 12 -5.93 7.78 -4.85
CA CYS A 12 -5.37 6.77 -3.94
C CYS A 12 -5.58 5.36 -4.48
N GLN A 13 -6.77 5.04 -4.99
CA GLN A 13 -7.04 3.74 -5.62
C GLN A 13 -6.06 3.45 -6.76
N ASN A 14 -5.72 4.44 -7.59
CA ASN A 14 -4.75 4.28 -8.67
C ASN A 14 -3.31 4.04 -8.16
N LEU A 15 -2.97 4.48 -6.94
CA LEU A 15 -1.67 4.16 -6.33
C LEU A 15 -1.53 2.68 -5.98
N LEU A 16 -2.64 1.95 -5.79
CA LEU A 16 -2.59 0.51 -5.46
C LEU A 16 -1.89 -0.30 -6.55
N GLU A 17 -2.14 0.01 -7.83
CA GLU A 17 -1.49 -0.68 -8.94
C GLU A 17 0.04 -0.55 -8.88
N SER A 18 0.53 0.66 -8.59
CA SER A 18 1.96 0.92 -8.41
C SER A 18 2.54 0.19 -7.20
N ILE A 19 1.81 0.18 -6.07
CA ILE A 19 2.22 -0.55 -4.86
C ILE A 19 2.32 -2.05 -5.16
N VAL A 20 1.30 -2.63 -5.77
CA VAL A 20 1.23 -4.05 -6.15
C VAL A 20 2.35 -4.42 -7.13
N ALA A 21 2.63 -3.58 -8.13
CA ALA A 21 3.72 -3.79 -9.06
C ALA A 21 5.09 -3.78 -8.36
N ASN A 22 5.32 -2.81 -7.47
CA ASN A 22 6.55 -2.72 -6.70
C ASN A 22 6.74 -3.94 -5.77
N LEU A 23 5.68 -4.39 -5.09
CA LEU A 23 5.73 -5.59 -4.24
C LEU A 23 6.04 -6.85 -5.05
N SER A 24 5.44 -6.99 -6.22
CA SER A 24 5.72 -8.11 -7.14
C SER A 24 7.17 -8.09 -7.62
N ALA A 25 7.72 -6.90 -7.90
CA ALA A 25 9.13 -6.74 -8.26
C ALA A 25 10.07 -7.07 -7.10
N VAL A 26 9.73 -6.67 -5.86
CA VAL A 26 10.49 -7.04 -4.65
C VAL A 26 10.51 -8.56 -4.47
N SER A 27 9.36 -9.23 -4.62
CA SER A 27 9.28 -10.69 -4.57
C SER A 27 10.22 -11.33 -5.59
N ASN A 28 10.13 -10.90 -6.86
CA ASN A 28 10.92 -11.47 -7.94
C ASN A 28 12.43 -11.31 -7.71
N LEU A 29 12.89 -10.08 -7.40
CA LEU A 29 14.31 -9.82 -7.15
C LEU A 29 14.83 -10.56 -5.91
N THR A 30 14.00 -10.69 -4.87
CA THR A 30 14.39 -11.43 -3.66
C THR A 30 14.55 -12.92 -3.96
N SER A 31 13.61 -13.54 -4.71
CA SER A 31 13.72 -14.93 -5.15
C SER A 31 14.94 -15.15 -6.04
N GLN A 32 15.18 -14.27 -7.01
CA GLN A 32 16.37 -14.33 -7.86
C GLN A 32 17.66 -14.26 -7.04
N ARG A 33 17.72 -13.35 -6.07
CA ARG A 33 18.86 -13.22 -5.15
C ARG A 33 19.08 -14.50 -4.34
N ILE A 34 18.05 -15.06 -3.73
CA ILE A 34 18.15 -16.31 -2.95
C ILE A 34 18.70 -17.44 -3.82
N VAL A 35 18.20 -17.56 -5.05
CA VAL A 35 18.64 -18.57 -6.02
C VAL A 35 20.12 -18.38 -6.41
N VAL A 36 20.57 -17.14 -6.65
CA VAL A 36 21.98 -16.83 -6.96
C VAL A 36 22.89 -17.10 -5.76
N GLU A 37 22.50 -16.67 -4.55
CA GLU A 37 23.26 -16.91 -3.32
C GLU A 37 23.39 -18.41 -2.99
N GLU A 38 22.32 -19.19 -3.22
CA GLU A 38 22.32 -20.63 -3.03
C GLU A 38 23.20 -21.35 -4.06
N ALA A 39 23.10 -20.95 -5.35
CA ALA A 39 23.97 -21.48 -6.40
C ALA A 39 25.44 -21.18 -6.10
N ALA A 40 25.77 -19.95 -5.70
CA ALA A 40 27.11 -19.57 -5.26
C ALA A 40 27.59 -20.45 -4.10
N ARG A 41 26.77 -20.65 -3.07
CA ARG A 41 27.14 -21.48 -1.91
C ARG A 41 27.47 -22.93 -2.29
N ARG A 42 26.72 -23.52 -3.23
CA ARG A 42 26.96 -24.88 -3.74
C ARG A 42 28.26 -25.01 -4.54
N ILE A 43 28.71 -23.91 -5.15
CA ILE A 43 29.95 -23.82 -5.93
C ILE A 43 31.16 -23.76 -4.98
N TYR A 44 31.12 -22.91 -3.95
CA TYR A 44 32.25 -22.66 -3.06
C TYR A 44 32.37 -23.68 -1.90
N CYS A 45 31.37 -24.54 -1.70
CA CYS A 45 31.40 -25.64 -0.75
C CYS A 45 31.33 -27.00 -1.46
N PRO A 46 32.33 -27.37 -2.28
CA PRO A 46 32.36 -28.70 -2.89
C PRO A 46 32.55 -29.74 -1.78
N SER A 47 31.62 -30.69 -1.66
CA SER A 47 31.91 -31.92 -0.94
C SER A 47 33.21 -32.52 -1.52
N PRO A 48 34.11 -33.05 -0.69
CA PRO A 48 35.50 -33.36 -1.09
C PRO A 48 35.65 -34.56 -2.06
N SER A 49 34.61 -34.95 -2.78
CA SER A 49 34.55 -36.22 -3.52
C SER A 49 34.48 -36.10 -5.05
N TYR A 50 34.50 -34.91 -5.66
CA TYR A 50 34.32 -34.78 -7.12
C TYR A 50 35.46 -34.03 -7.80
N GLY A 51 36.14 -34.72 -8.72
CA GLY A 51 37.28 -34.21 -9.47
C GLY A 51 36.91 -33.16 -10.52
N ALA A 52 37.92 -32.50 -11.06
CA ALA A 52 37.81 -31.35 -11.97
C ALA A 52 36.94 -31.57 -13.23
N SER A 53 36.64 -32.82 -13.64
CA SER A 53 35.76 -33.09 -14.78
C SER A 53 34.27 -32.89 -14.48
N ASP A 54 33.87 -32.95 -13.22
CA ASP A 54 32.46 -32.89 -12.81
C ASP A 54 31.92 -31.45 -12.75
N ASN A 55 32.81 -30.48 -12.50
CA ASN A 55 32.48 -29.05 -12.52
C ASN A 55 32.09 -28.58 -13.93
N ALA A 56 32.77 -29.05 -14.98
CA ALA A 56 32.44 -28.72 -16.37
C ALA A 56 31.09 -29.32 -16.81
N LEU A 57 30.73 -30.50 -16.30
CA LEU A 57 29.43 -31.13 -16.54
C LEU A 57 28.29 -30.41 -15.80
N ARG A 58 28.53 -29.91 -14.59
CA ARG A 58 27.57 -29.05 -13.85
C ARG A 58 27.35 -27.70 -14.52
N CYS A 59 28.38 -27.05 -15.06
CA CYS A 59 28.25 -25.81 -15.84
C CYS A 59 27.26 -25.92 -17.01
N CYS A 60 27.16 -27.11 -17.60
CA CYS A 60 26.40 -27.36 -18.82
C CYS A 60 25.03 -28.01 -18.59
N THR A 61 24.71 -28.41 -17.36
CA THR A 61 23.47 -29.14 -17.02
C THR A 61 22.60 -28.42 -15.99
N ASP A 62 23.19 -27.60 -15.13
CA ASP A 62 22.47 -26.68 -14.25
C ASP A 62 22.32 -25.32 -14.96
N PRO A 63 21.11 -24.76 -15.14
CA PRO A 63 20.93 -23.43 -15.74
C PRO A 63 21.68 -22.32 -15.00
N LEU A 64 22.01 -22.51 -13.71
CA LEU A 64 22.84 -21.59 -12.92
C LEU A 64 24.29 -22.07 -12.80
N GLY A 65 24.63 -23.21 -13.40
CA GLY A 65 25.99 -23.70 -13.53
C GLY A 65 26.90 -22.72 -14.30
N ILE A 66 26.33 -21.84 -15.14
CA ILE A 66 27.07 -20.77 -15.80
C ILE A 66 27.71 -19.79 -14.80
N LEU A 67 27.19 -19.68 -13.57
CA LEU A 67 27.79 -18.84 -12.52
C LEU A 67 29.23 -19.29 -12.18
N LEU A 68 29.57 -20.57 -12.39
CA LEU A 68 30.95 -21.09 -12.27
C LEU A 68 31.94 -20.47 -13.27
N ALA A 69 31.44 -19.98 -14.41
CA ALA A 69 32.28 -19.35 -15.43
C ALA A 69 32.68 -17.91 -15.06
N PHE A 70 32.06 -17.33 -14.03
CA PHE A 70 32.33 -15.96 -13.59
C PHE A 70 33.18 -15.93 -12.31
N PRO A 71 34.04 -14.91 -12.14
CA PRO A 71 34.74 -14.67 -10.88
C PRO A 71 33.77 -14.45 -9.72
N GLU A 72 34.18 -14.83 -8.50
CA GLU A 72 33.41 -14.62 -7.26
C GLU A 72 32.94 -13.17 -7.09
N SER A 73 33.84 -12.21 -7.36
CA SER A 73 33.54 -10.78 -7.33
C SER A 73 32.40 -10.35 -8.26
N THR A 74 32.18 -11.07 -9.36
CA THR A 74 31.06 -10.79 -10.28
C THR A 74 29.75 -11.26 -9.68
N VAL A 75 29.74 -12.42 -9.01
CA VAL A 75 28.55 -12.95 -8.31
C VAL A 75 28.19 -12.07 -7.12
N GLU A 76 29.18 -11.64 -6.34
CA GLU A 76 29.00 -10.65 -5.26
C GLU A 76 28.39 -9.34 -5.78
N LEU A 77 28.88 -8.84 -6.93
CA LEU A 77 28.33 -7.64 -7.55
C LEU A 77 26.86 -7.81 -7.96
N ILE A 78 26.47 -8.97 -8.49
CA ILE A 78 25.07 -9.28 -8.84
C ILE A 78 24.19 -9.25 -7.58
N VAL A 79 24.64 -9.88 -6.49
CA VAL A 79 23.91 -9.87 -5.21
C VAL A 79 23.80 -8.46 -4.63
N ALA A 80 24.87 -7.66 -4.73
CA ALA A 80 24.88 -6.27 -4.33
C ALA A 80 23.88 -5.44 -5.16
N GLN A 81 23.84 -5.62 -6.47
CA GLN A 81 22.89 -4.96 -7.37
C GLN A 81 21.45 -5.31 -7.01
N HIS A 82 21.13 -6.60 -6.80
CA HIS A 82 19.79 -7.00 -6.36
C HIS A 82 19.39 -6.35 -5.03
N THR A 83 20.34 -6.17 -4.11
CA THR A 83 20.10 -5.49 -2.84
C THR A 83 19.80 -4.00 -3.03
N GLU A 84 20.53 -3.33 -3.93
CA GLU A 84 20.29 -1.93 -4.28
C GLU A 84 18.93 -1.74 -4.98
N ASP A 85 18.59 -2.62 -5.92
CA ASP A 85 17.32 -2.58 -6.66
C ASP A 85 16.14 -2.77 -5.71
N VAL A 86 16.21 -3.74 -4.80
CA VAL A 86 15.21 -3.91 -3.72
C VAL A 86 15.13 -2.66 -2.85
N GLY A 87 16.26 -2.05 -2.49
CA GLY A 87 16.30 -0.79 -1.75
C GLY A 87 15.57 0.35 -2.49
N THR A 88 15.72 0.42 -3.81
CA THR A 88 15.04 1.40 -4.66
C THR A 88 13.54 1.16 -4.74
N LEU A 89 13.10 -0.10 -4.83
CA LEU A 89 11.68 -0.45 -4.77
C LEU A 89 11.06 -0.12 -3.41
N LEU A 90 11.76 -0.38 -2.30
CA LEU A 90 11.31 0.00 -0.95
C LEU A 90 11.18 1.52 -0.77
N ARG A 91 12.03 2.29 -1.45
CA ARG A 91 11.91 3.76 -1.51
C ARG A 91 10.68 4.18 -2.32
N SER A 92 10.46 3.56 -3.47
CA SER A 92 9.27 3.75 -4.31
C SER A 92 7.98 3.46 -3.54
N LEU A 93 7.92 2.36 -2.78
CA LEU A 93 6.79 2.02 -1.90
C LEU A 93 6.53 3.10 -0.85
N SER A 94 7.58 3.61 -0.19
CA SER A 94 7.41 4.71 0.76
C SER A 94 6.92 6.00 0.09
N ASN A 95 7.39 6.30 -1.11
CA ASN A 95 6.92 7.48 -1.84
C ASN A 95 5.42 7.35 -2.17
N SER A 96 4.97 6.18 -2.60
CA SER A 96 3.54 5.90 -2.83
C SER A 96 2.71 5.99 -1.54
N GLN A 97 3.23 5.47 -0.42
CA GLN A 97 2.59 5.61 0.90
C GLN A 97 2.48 7.08 1.33
N GLN A 98 3.55 7.87 1.16
CA GLN A 98 3.54 9.30 1.49
C GLN A 98 2.57 10.07 0.59
N ALA A 99 2.51 9.74 -0.70
CA ALA A 99 1.54 10.31 -1.63
C ALA A 99 0.11 9.98 -1.21
N TRP A 100 -0.16 8.73 -0.77
CA TRP A 100 -1.45 8.34 -0.20
C TRP A 100 -1.81 9.18 1.01
N CYS A 101 -0.90 9.29 1.99
CA CYS A 101 -1.10 10.08 3.20
C CYS A 101 -1.42 11.55 2.88
N SER A 102 -0.67 12.15 1.95
CA SER A 102 -0.90 13.54 1.51
C SER A 102 -2.29 13.72 0.88
N LYS A 103 -2.71 12.81 0.00
CA LYS A 103 -4.04 12.85 -0.65
C LYS A 103 -5.17 12.66 0.37
N LEU A 104 -5.00 11.73 1.32
CA LEU A 104 -5.95 11.53 2.42
C LEU A 104 -6.10 12.78 3.28
N GLN A 105 -4.98 13.43 3.63
CA GLN A 105 -4.98 14.64 4.43
C GLN A 105 -5.69 15.80 3.70
N GLN A 106 -5.42 15.99 2.42
CA GLN A 106 -6.13 16.96 1.57
C GLN A 106 -7.64 16.68 1.52
N ALA A 107 -8.03 15.40 1.42
CA ALA A 107 -9.44 15.01 1.42
C ALA A 107 -10.12 15.30 2.77
N LYS A 108 -9.45 15.06 3.89
CA LYS A 108 -9.93 15.40 5.24
C LYS A 108 -10.10 16.91 5.41
N GLU A 109 -9.11 17.69 4.99
CA GLU A 109 -9.17 19.15 5.08
C GLU A 109 -10.33 19.72 4.25
N ALA A 110 -10.59 19.15 3.08
CA ALA A 110 -11.72 19.53 2.22
C ALA A 110 -13.10 19.13 2.78
N SER A 111 -13.16 18.16 3.70
CA SER A 111 -14.42 17.74 4.33
C SER A 111 -14.73 18.48 5.63
N LEU A 112 -13.75 19.20 6.23
CA LEU A 112 -14.00 19.99 7.43
C LEU A 112 -14.79 21.28 7.07
N PRO A 113 -15.85 21.61 7.83
CA PRO A 113 -16.53 22.89 7.66
C PRO A 113 -15.55 24.03 7.97
N ARG A 114 -15.33 24.90 6.98
CA ARG A 114 -14.51 26.11 7.12
C ARG A 114 -15.11 26.95 8.26
N LYS A 115 -14.36 27.18 9.34
CA LYS A 115 -14.82 28.07 10.43
C LYS A 115 -15.21 29.44 9.84
N PRO A 116 -16.33 30.05 10.26
CA PRO A 116 -16.82 31.32 9.70
C PRO A 116 -15.97 32.56 10.03
N GLN A 117 -14.74 32.41 10.55
CA GLN A 117 -13.91 33.55 10.96
C GLN A 117 -13.21 34.29 9.81
N GLN A 118 -13.22 33.77 8.57
CA GLN A 118 -12.65 34.49 7.42
C GLN A 118 -13.68 35.29 6.61
N GLN A 119 -15.00 35.07 6.77
CA GLN A 119 -16.02 35.86 6.05
C GLN A 119 -16.44 37.14 6.79
N GLN A 120 -16.18 37.26 8.09
CA GLN A 120 -16.57 38.46 8.84
C GLN A 120 -15.64 39.66 8.61
N GLN A 121 -14.45 39.47 8.03
CA GLN A 121 -13.50 40.57 7.82
C GLN A 121 -13.62 41.23 6.44
N GLU A 122 -14.21 40.57 5.45
CA GLU A 122 -14.52 41.19 4.13
C GLU A 122 -15.90 41.88 4.11
N ALA A 123 -16.88 41.41 4.90
CA ALA A 123 -18.21 42.02 4.93
C ALA A 123 -18.29 43.34 5.74
N LEU A 124 -17.32 43.62 6.62
CA LEU A 124 -17.29 44.86 7.42
C LEU A 124 -16.69 46.07 6.69
N MET A 125 -16.20 45.91 5.45
CA MET A 125 -15.71 47.04 4.63
C MET A 125 -16.69 47.49 3.53
N MET A 126 -17.80 46.78 3.30
CA MET A 126 -18.80 47.18 2.31
C MET A 126 -20.20 46.80 2.77
N THR A 127 -20.85 47.62 3.60
CA THR A 127 -22.31 47.90 3.50
C THR A 127 -22.74 48.89 4.60
N SER A 128 -22.48 50.16 4.35
CA SER A 128 -23.25 51.26 4.95
C SER A 128 -24.23 51.80 3.90
N ALA A 129 -25.39 51.16 3.73
CA ALA A 129 -26.61 51.80 3.24
C ALA A 129 -27.83 50.85 3.21
N SER A 130 -28.87 51.27 3.95
CA SER A 130 -30.29 51.21 3.57
C SER A 130 -31.08 49.88 3.62
N ALA A 131 -31.78 49.72 4.75
CA ALA A 131 -33.24 49.57 4.92
C ALA A 131 -34.14 48.81 3.91
N ALA A 132 -35.00 48.00 4.54
CA ALA A 132 -36.38 47.61 4.20
C ALA A 132 -36.61 46.55 3.11
N GLY A 133 -37.17 45.41 3.54
CA GLY A 133 -37.75 44.39 2.66
C GLY A 133 -38.34 43.24 3.48
N PHE A 134 -39.66 43.10 3.43
CA PHE A 134 -40.53 42.20 4.18
C PHE A 134 -40.70 40.84 3.45
N HIS A 135 -40.90 39.75 4.22
CA HIS A 135 -41.49 38.43 3.88
C HIS A 135 -40.78 37.61 2.76
N ILE A 136 -40.71 36.27 2.75
CA ILE A 136 -41.69 35.21 3.03
C ILE A 136 -40.93 33.95 3.53
N GLU A 137 -41.48 33.24 4.51
CA GLU A 137 -41.06 31.88 4.89
C GLU A 137 -41.30 30.91 3.72
N ASP A 138 -40.23 30.41 3.09
CA ASP A 138 -40.32 29.22 2.23
C ASP A 138 -39.88 27.97 3.00
N LYS A 139 -40.84 27.09 3.23
CA LYS A 139 -40.67 25.72 3.72
C LYS A 139 -40.02 24.84 2.64
N GLU A 140 -38.73 25.04 2.40
CA GLU A 140 -37.90 24.14 1.56
C GLU A 140 -36.67 23.58 2.30
N GLY A 141 -36.62 23.74 3.62
CA GLY A 141 -35.46 23.35 4.43
C GLY A 141 -35.24 21.84 4.56
N HIS A 142 -36.27 21.00 4.51
CA HIS A 142 -36.11 19.59 4.89
C HIS A 142 -35.52 18.66 3.82
N LYS A 143 -35.71 18.94 2.52
CA LYS A 143 -35.09 18.12 1.46
C LYS A 143 -33.60 18.43 1.29
N ASN A 144 -33.22 19.72 1.31
CA ASN A 144 -31.82 20.13 1.15
C ASN A 144 -30.91 19.71 2.32
N ILE A 145 -31.45 19.64 3.54
CA ILE A 145 -30.68 19.17 4.72
C ILE A 145 -30.42 17.66 4.65
N SER A 146 -31.38 16.86 4.15
CA SER A 146 -31.23 15.40 4.02
C SER A 146 -30.21 15.00 2.95
N TYR A 147 -30.17 15.72 1.83
CA TYR A 147 -29.14 15.48 0.80
C TYR A 147 -27.75 15.90 1.28
N SER A 148 -27.66 16.98 2.06
CA SER A 148 -26.40 17.43 2.66
C SER A 148 -25.84 16.43 3.67
N SER A 149 -26.69 15.84 4.52
CA SER A 149 -26.26 14.83 5.50
C SER A 149 -25.84 13.51 4.85
N GLN A 150 -26.57 13.03 3.84
CA GLN A 150 -26.22 11.84 3.05
C GLN A 150 -24.89 12.02 2.31
N MET A 151 -24.68 13.18 1.69
CA MET A 151 -23.41 13.53 1.05
C MET A 151 -22.25 13.56 2.03
N MET A 152 -22.47 14.11 3.24
CA MET A 152 -21.46 14.04 4.30
C MET A 152 -21.17 12.61 4.74
N LEU A 153 -22.19 11.78 4.93
CA LEU A 153 -22.03 10.37 5.29
C LEU A 153 -21.18 9.63 4.26
N GLY A 154 -21.48 9.80 2.96
CA GLY A 154 -20.72 9.20 1.87
C GLY A 154 -19.26 9.68 1.82
N MET A 155 -19.00 10.98 2.07
CA MET A 155 -17.62 11.48 2.19
C MET A 155 -16.86 10.84 3.36
N HIS A 156 -17.50 10.71 4.53
CA HIS A 156 -16.87 10.10 5.71
C HIS A 156 -16.57 8.61 5.49
N ALA A 157 -17.47 7.89 4.82
CA ALA A 157 -17.25 6.50 4.41
C ALA A 157 -16.03 6.37 3.47
N LEU A 158 -15.90 7.23 2.47
CA LEU A 158 -14.72 7.26 1.59
C LEU A 158 -13.42 7.52 2.38
N LEU A 159 -13.45 8.50 3.29
CA LEU A 159 -12.29 8.81 4.14
C LEU A 159 -11.93 7.68 5.10
N ALA A 160 -12.91 6.96 5.63
CA ALA A 160 -12.69 5.81 6.49
C ALA A 160 -11.97 4.68 5.75
N VAL A 161 -12.41 4.33 4.53
CA VAL A 161 -11.72 3.35 3.67
C VAL A 161 -10.27 3.76 3.44
N LEU A 162 -10.02 5.02 3.05
CA LEU A 162 -8.67 5.50 2.78
C LEU A 162 -7.77 5.52 4.01
N ALA A 163 -8.32 5.87 5.17
CA ALA A 163 -7.58 5.93 6.42
C ALA A 163 -7.20 4.54 6.92
N GLU A 164 -8.11 3.57 6.82
CA GLU A 164 -7.82 2.20 7.22
C GLU A 164 -6.79 1.55 6.30
N MET A 165 -6.97 1.67 4.98
CA MET A 165 -6.03 1.13 4.01
C MET A 165 -4.64 1.78 4.16
N HIS A 166 -4.57 3.08 4.47
CA HIS A 166 -3.29 3.74 4.77
C HIS A 166 -2.57 3.10 5.96
N GLY A 167 -3.29 2.88 7.07
CA GLY A 167 -2.73 2.26 8.26
C GLY A 167 -2.21 0.86 7.97
N TRP A 168 -2.97 0.06 7.24
CA TRP A 168 -2.55 -1.29 6.85
C TRP A 168 -1.32 -1.28 5.92
N LEU A 169 -1.30 -0.43 4.90
CA LEU A 169 -0.15 -0.28 3.99
C LEU A 169 1.12 0.17 4.73
N GLN A 170 0.98 1.04 5.72
CA GLN A 170 2.10 1.47 6.57
C GLN A 170 2.70 0.30 7.34
N GLU A 171 1.87 -0.49 8.03
CA GLU A 171 2.33 -1.68 8.76
C GLU A 171 2.96 -2.72 7.82
N LEU A 172 2.37 -2.95 6.64
CA LEU A 172 2.91 -3.84 5.62
C LEU A 172 4.33 -3.42 5.19
N ILE A 173 4.53 -2.14 4.88
CA ILE A 173 5.83 -1.62 4.42
C ILE A 173 6.87 -1.71 5.54
N LEU A 174 6.49 -1.47 6.80
CA LEU A 174 7.37 -1.62 7.95
C LEU A 174 7.77 -3.08 8.18
N ALA A 175 6.80 -4.01 8.11
CA ALA A 175 7.04 -5.44 8.21
C ALA A 175 7.97 -5.94 7.10
N LEU A 176 7.71 -5.51 5.85
CA LEU A 176 8.52 -5.84 4.69
C LEU A 176 9.99 -5.42 4.88
N ARG A 177 10.21 -4.19 5.36
CA ARG A 177 11.56 -3.67 5.64
C ARG A 177 12.27 -4.48 6.72
N ALA A 178 11.56 -4.80 7.80
CA ALA A 178 12.14 -5.55 8.91
C ALA A 178 12.61 -6.95 8.48
N ASP A 179 11.77 -7.65 7.71
CA ASP A 179 12.05 -9.04 7.30
C ASP A 179 13.08 -9.10 6.15
N LEU A 180 13.16 -8.10 5.27
CA LEU A 180 14.20 -8.03 4.23
C LEU A 180 15.61 -7.76 4.76
N VAL A 181 15.74 -7.14 5.94
CA VAL A 181 17.04 -6.91 6.60
C VAL A 181 17.60 -8.20 7.21
N ASN A 182 16.72 -9.13 7.65
CA ASN A 182 17.11 -10.38 8.32
C ASN A 182 16.47 -11.62 7.65
N PRO A 183 16.84 -11.96 6.40
CA PRO A 183 16.40 -13.20 5.77
C PRO A 183 16.89 -14.42 6.60
N PRO A 184 16.15 -15.56 6.64
CA PRO A 184 15.13 -16.00 5.69
C PRO A 184 13.67 -16.07 6.21
N HIS A 185 13.40 -15.67 7.47
CA HIS A 185 12.09 -15.84 8.10
C HIS A 185 11.25 -14.56 7.98
N ALA A 186 10.03 -14.66 7.46
CA ALA A 186 9.10 -13.54 7.34
C ALA A 186 8.24 -13.39 8.61
N VAL A 187 8.86 -13.10 9.76
CA VAL A 187 8.14 -13.06 11.05
C VAL A 187 7.13 -11.91 11.09
N GLN A 188 7.51 -10.71 10.66
CA GLN A 188 6.63 -9.55 10.73
C GLN A 188 5.56 -9.59 9.63
N LEU A 189 5.94 -10.01 8.42
CA LEU A 189 5.02 -10.18 7.30
C LEU A 189 3.99 -11.27 7.60
N SER A 190 4.39 -12.40 8.19
CA SER A 190 3.43 -13.45 8.58
C SER A 190 2.40 -12.93 9.58
N ARG A 191 2.81 -12.08 10.53
CA ARG A 191 1.89 -11.44 11.48
C ARG A 191 0.94 -10.46 10.78
N CYS A 192 1.46 -9.62 9.90
CA CYS A 192 0.68 -8.65 9.12
C CYS A 192 -0.38 -9.36 8.26
N LEU A 193 0.03 -10.40 7.52
CA LEU A 193 -0.83 -11.22 6.68
C LEU A 193 -1.88 -12.00 7.49
N SER A 194 -1.50 -12.54 8.64
CA SER A 194 -2.45 -13.24 9.52
C SER A 194 -3.46 -12.29 10.17
N GLY A 195 -3.03 -11.06 10.49
CA GLY A 195 -3.86 -10.03 11.12
C GLY A 195 -5.04 -9.56 10.24
N SER A 196 -4.86 -9.56 8.92
CA SER A 196 -5.95 -9.34 7.96
C SER A 196 -7.08 -10.37 8.09
N SER A 197 -6.77 -11.60 8.50
CA SER A 197 -7.77 -12.66 8.73
C SER A 197 -8.52 -12.52 10.07
N LEU A 198 -8.01 -11.74 11.04
CA LEU A 198 -8.60 -11.65 12.38
C LEU A 198 -9.86 -10.78 12.46
N HIS A 199 -10.12 -9.94 11.45
CA HIS A 199 -11.31 -9.08 11.43
C HIS A 199 -12.60 -9.86 11.10
N THR A 200 -12.48 -11.10 10.61
CA THR A 200 -13.56 -12.09 10.59
C THR A 200 -13.40 -12.99 11.82
N GLY A 201 -14.08 -12.64 12.91
CA GLY A 201 -13.88 -13.28 14.21
C GLY A 201 -14.05 -14.80 14.20
N SER A 202 -13.01 -15.52 14.65
CA SER A 202 -13.11 -16.71 15.50
C SER A 202 -11.72 -17.33 15.71
N GLY A 203 -11.38 -17.64 16.96
CA GLY A 203 -10.41 -18.67 17.30
C GLY A 203 -8.95 -18.25 17.31
N ARG A 204 -8.23 -18.65 18.37
CA ARG A 204 -6.77 -18.52 18.50
C ARG A 204 -6.07 -19.02 17.24
N CYS A 205 -5.62 -18.09 16.39
CA CYS A 205 -4.83 -18.42 15.22
C CYS A 205 -3.37 -18.53 15.66
N SER A 206 -2.84 -19.75 15.67
CA SER A 206 -1.40 -19.98 15.70
C SER A 206 -0.82 -19.23 14.50
N ILE A 207 0.09 -18.28 14.73
CA ILE A 207 0.73 -17.54 13.64
C ILE A 207 1.70 -18.52 12.98
N GLU A 208 1.33 -19.02 11.81
CA GLU A 208 2.22 -19.81 10.97
C GLU A 208 3.31 -18.87 10.44
N ILE A 209 4.56 -19.14 10.81
CA ILE A 209 5.70 -18.36 10.33
C ILE A 209 6.03 -18.87 8.92
N LEU A 210 5.72 -18.04 7.93
CA LEU A 210 6.00 -18.32 6.53
C LEU A 210 7.49 -18.11 6.22
N SER A 211 7.96 -18.78 5.16
CA SER A 211 9.21 -18.40 4.50
C SER A 211 9.07 -16.99 3.92
N LEU A 212 10.19 -16.27 3.79
CA LEU A 212 10.19 -14.95 3.19
C LEU A 212 9.64 -14.97 1.75
N GLU A 213 10.02 -15.97 0.94
CA GLU A 213 9.54 -16.10 -0.44
C GLU A 213 8.02 -16.27 -0.49
N THR A 214 7.47 -17.20 0.28
CA THR A 214 6.03 -17.45 0.33
C THR A 214 5.26 -16.23 0.82
N ALA A 215 5.81 -15.50 1.80
CA ALA A 215 5.18 -14.27 2.29
C ALA A 215 5.18 -13.17 1.21
N LEU A 216 6.29 -12.98 0.50
CA LEU A 216 6.43 -11.99 -0.57
C LEU A 216 5.50 -12.25 -1.75
N GLU A 217 5.35 -13.52 -2.16
CA GLU A 217 4.43 -13.94 -3.23
C GLU A 217 2.96 -13.61 -2.91
N GLN A 218 2.59 -13.64 -1.62
CA GLN A 218 1.22 -13.35 -1.20
C GLN A 218 0.90 -11.86 -1.17
N LEU A 219 1.89 -10.97 -0.94
CA LEU A 219 1.64 -9.53 -0.69
C LEU A 219 0.80 -8.84 -1.78
N PRO A 220 1.05 -9.03 -3.09
CA PRO A 220 0.25 -8.41 -4.15
C PRO A 220 -1.25 -8.74 -4.01
N SER A 221 -1.55 -10.02 -3.79
CA SER A 221 -2.94 -10.48 -3.64
C SER A 221 -3.57 -10.01 -2.33
N SER A 222 -2.79 -9.94 -1.25
CA SER A 222 -3.25 -9.50 0.07
C SER A 222 -3.61 -8.02 0.08
N VAL A 223 -2.82 -7.16 -0.59
CA VAL A 223 -3.14 -5.73 -0.75
C VAL A 223 -4.50 -5.55 -1.43
N MET A 224 -4.75 -6.29 -2.52
CA MET A 224 -6.02 -6.20 -3.25
C MET A 224 -7.19 -6.74 -2.42
N LYS A 225 -7.00 -7.86 -1.71
CA LYS A 225 -8.02 -8.41 -0.80
C LYS A 225 -8.36 -7.45 0.34
N GLU A 226 -7.35 -6.84 0.95
CA GLU A 226 -7.56 -5.88 2.05
C GLU A 226 -8.26 -4.62 1.55
N TRP A 227 -7.94 -4.14 0.35
CA TRP A 227 -8.67 -3.03 -0.27
C TRP A 227 -10.15 -3.33 -0.43
N GLU A 228 -10.50 -4.51 -0.94
CA GLU A 228 -11.89 -4.94 -1.06
C GLU A 228 -12.55 -5.11 0.32
N ALA A 229 -11.83 -5.63 1.31
CA ALA A 229 -12.31 -5.77 2.69
C ALA A 229 -12.56 -4.42 3.37
N CYS A 230 -11.70 -3.42 3.15
CA CYS A 230 -11.88 -2.05 3.64
C CYS A 230 -13.13 -1.42 3.02
N LYS A 231 -13.31 -1.57 1.70
CA LYS A 231 -14.53 -1.12 1.02
C LYS A 231 -15.76 -1.82 1.59
N ALA A 232 -15.75 -3.15 1.74
CA ALA A 232 -16.89 -3.90 2.27
C ALA A 232 -17.29 -3.47 3.70
N ARG A 233 -16.33 -3.03 4.52
CA ARG A 233 -16.58 -2.60 5.91
C ARG A 233 -17.13 -1.18 6.03
N HIS A 234 -16.72 -0.27 5.14
CA HIS A 234 -17.02 1.16 5.29
C HIS A 234 -17.84 1.77 4.15
N MET A 235 -17.90 1.15 2.98
CA MET A 235 -18.68 1.68 1.86
C MET A 235 -20.17 1.55 2.12
N LEU A 236 -20.80 2.71 2.24
CA LEU A 236 -22.25 2.89 2.31
C LEU A 236 -22.81 3.20 0.92
N ASP A 237 -24.11 3.02 0.73
CA ASP A 237 -24.80 3.30 -0.54
C ASP A 237 -24.59 4.74 -0.98
N GLU A 238 -24.57 5.69 -0.05
CA GLU A 238 -24.30 7.11 -0.33
C GLU A 238 -22.89 7.32 -0.92
N ALA A 239 -21.90 6.58 -0.44
CA ALA A 239 -20.54 6.65 -0.97
C ALA A 239 -20.47 6.07 -2.38
N GLN A 240 -21.20 4.99 -2.66
CA GLN A 240 -21.28 4.41 -4.00
C GLN A 240 -21.95 5.37 -4.99
N ILE A 241 -23.02 6.05 -4.57
CA ILE A 241 -23.68 7.08 -5.37
C ILE A 241 -22.71 8.23 -5.67
N LEU A 242 -21.94 8.69 -4.67
CA LEU A 242 -20.91 9.73 -4.86
C LEU A 242 -19.78 9.29 -5.78
N LEU A 243 -19.41 8.01 -5.79
CA LEU A 243 -18.43 7.50 -6.73
C LEU A 243 -19.00 7.41 -8.15
N ALA A 244 -20.30 7.19 -8.31
CA ALA A 244 -20.95 7.08 -9.62
C ALA A 244 -21.28 8.45 -10.26
N SER A 245 -21.34 9.53 -9.47
CA SER A 245 -21.54 10.92 -9.92
C SER A 245 -20.27 11.57 -10.45
#